data_AF-A0A947M055-F1
#
_entry.id   AF-A0A947M055-F1
#
_cell.length_a   1.000
_cell.length_b   1.000
_cell.length_c   1.000
_cell.angle_alpha   90.00
_cell.angle_beta   90.00
_cell.angle_gamma   90.00
#
_symmetry.space_group_name_H-M   'P 1'
#
loop_
_entity.id
_entity.type
_entity.pdbx_description
1 polymer ?
#
loop_
_entity_poly.entity_id
_entity_poly.type
_entity_poly.pdbx_seq_one_letter_code
_entity_poly.pdbx_strand_id
1 'polypeptide(L)'
;MHKKGFGHTGPRHIGEGELKWQVRINLSAEFADAVRANPADASLKPLMDVLTKYNANIKNSGMSFADFLPYFMQEEMPQRLQQLDQLAQAFKDANAKDDVAAGIAAMQSWKKANEEMTERMGLFLWTKETMLKPETHAKYATRFTIFADGGKEVYDKAIADALEADLTALMASGMVTKVNKFDSDPAHNPQAPNKFRLS
;
A
#
# COMPACT_ATOMS: atom_id res chain seq x y z
N MET A 1 -17.30 -2.78 4.36
CA MET A 1 -16.39 -2.81 3.19
C MET A 1 -15.03 -2.29 3.64
N HIS A 2 -14.06 -3.18 3.85
CA HIS A 2 -12.69 -2.78 4.21
C HIS A 2 -11.90 -2.52 2.92
N LYS A 3 -11.97 -1.28 2.42
CA LYS A 3 -11.19 -0.86 1.26
C LYS A 3 -9.73 -0.74 1.69
N LYS A 4 -8.78 -1.30 0.94
CA LYS A 4 -7.35 -1.19 1.25
C LYS A 4 -6.71 -0.19 0.28
N GLY A 5 -6.12 0.87 0.83
CA GLY A 5 -5.37 1.87 0.08
C GLY A 5 -4.07 1.40 -0.59
N PHE A 6 -3.31 2.37 -1.13
CA PHE A 6 -2.26 2.23 -2.18
C PHE A 6 -1.08 1.31 -1.86
N GLY A 7 -0.66 0.49 -2.84
CA GLY A 7 0.70 -0.10 -2.91
C GLY A 7 1.01 -1.20 -1.89
N HIS A 8 -0.01 -1.77 -1.25
CA HIS A 8 0.13 -2.79 -0.22
C HIS A 8 0.75 -4.09 -0.74
N THR A 9 1.96 -4.41 -0.28
CA THR A 9 2.60 -5.74 -0.38
C THR A 9 2.47 -6.52 0.93
N GLY A 10 1.30 -6.48 1.59
CA GLY A 10 1.07 -7.24 2.82
C GLY A 10 -0.24 -6.92 3.57
N PRO A 11 -0.62 -7.76 4.56
CA PRO A 11 -1.77 -7.54 5.42
C PRO A 11 -1.55 -6.34 6.35
N ARG A 12 -2.56 -5.46 6.46
CA ARG A 12 -2.60 -4.42 7.50
C ARG A 12 -3.34 -4.97 8.71
N HIS A 13 -2.63 -5.12 9.82
CA HIS A 13 -3.25 -5.26 11.13
C HIS A 13 -3.60 -3.85 11.64
N ILE A 14 -4.73 -3.31 11.18
CA ILE A 14 -5.35 -2.12 11.78
C ILE A 14 -6.49 -2.65 12.65
N GLY A 15 -6.45 -2.40 13.97
CA GLY A 15 -7.57 -2.72 14.86
C GLY A 15 -8.82 -1.93 14.45
N GLU A 16 -10.01 -2.52 14.61
CA GLU A 16 -11.27 -1.83 14.28
C GLU A 16 -11.36 -0.48 15.00
N GLY A 17 -11.61 0.59 14.24
CA GLY A 17 -11.84 1.94 14.76
C GLY A 17 -10.60 2.81 14.97
N GLU A 18 -9.38 2.28 14.83
CA GLU A 18 -8.17 3.07 15.03
C GLU A 18 -7.58 3.57 13.70
N LEU A 19 -7.60 4.90 13.48
CA LEU A 19 -6.92 5.51 12.34
C LEU A 19 -5.41 5.48 12.56
N LYS A 20 -4.69 4.87 11.61
CA LYS A 20 -3.23 4.94 11.53
C LYS A 20 -2.82 5.90 10.41
N TRP A 21 -1.55 6.27 10.38
CA TRP A 21 -1.03 7.31 9.51
C TRP A 21 0.23 6.86 8.80
N GLN A 22 0.45 7.38 7.60
CA GLN A 22 1.63 7.13 6.80
C GLN A 22 2.21 8.45 6.31
N VAL A 23 3.52 8.63 6.51
CA VAL A 23 4.29 9.74 5.92
C VAL A 23 4.98 9.26 4.64
N ARG A 24 4.93 10.11 3.61
CA ARG A 24 5.67 9.98 2.36
C ARG A 24 6.42 11.28 2.10
N ILE A 25 7.58 11.19 1.47
CA ILE A 25 8.36 12.36 1.09
C ILE A 25 8.71 12.34 -0.40
N ASN A 26 8.98 13.53 -0.93
CA ASN A 26 9.74 13.66 -2.16
C ASN A 26 11.14 14.17 -1.80
N LEU A 27 12.17 13.54 -2.33
CA LEU A 27 13.54 14.03 -2.28
C LEU A 27 13.85 14.85 -3.53
N SER A 28 14.88 15.70 -3.49
CA SER A 28 15.46 16.24 -4.72
C SER A 28 16.02 15.10 -5.58
N ALA A 29 16.24 15.34 -6.88
CA ALA A 29 16.75 14.30 -7.78
C ALA A 29 18.08 13.72 -7.29
N GLU A 30 19.01 14.59 -6.88
CA GLU A 30 20.32 14.20 -6.35
C GLU A 30 20.21 13.27 -5.13
N PHE A 31 19.41 13.64 -4.13
CA PHE A 31 19.25 12.82 -2.93
C PHE A 31 18.42 11.56 -3.18
N ALA A 32 17.46 11.60 -4.10
CA ALA A 32 16.73 10.42 -4.54
C ALA A 32 17.65 9.40 -5.22
N ASP A 33 18.62 9.87 -6.01
CA ASP A 33 19.63 9.04 -6.64
C ASP A 33 20.59 8.46 -5.59
N ALA A 34 21.05 9.29 -4.65
CA ALA A 34 21.92 8.86 -3.55
C ALA A 34 21.25 7.78 -2.68
N VAL A 35 20.00 7.95 -2.25
CA VAL A 35 19.27 6.93 -1.47
C VAL A 35 19.17 5.61 -2.24
N ARG A 36 18.97 5.64 -3.56
CA ARG A 36 18.84 4.42 -4.37
C ARG A 36 20.19 3.74 -4.63
N ALA A 37 21.25 4.52 -4.82
CA ALA A 37 22.57 4.01 -5.14
C ALA A 37 23.34 3.53 -3.89
N ASN A 38 23.35 4.34 -2.84
CA ASN A 38 24.06 4.08 -1.60
C ASN A 38 23.39 4.77 -0.41
N PRO A 39 22.47 4.09 0.31
CA PRO A 39 21.86 4.62 1.52
C PRO A 39 22.86 5.04 2.62
N ALA A 40 24.10 4.54 2.59
CA ALA A 40 25.14 4.90 3.55
C ALA A 40 25.94 6.16 3.16
N ASP A 41 25.57 6.85 2.08
CA ASP A 41 26.22 8.09 1.67
C ASP A 41 26.14 9.16 2.77
N ALA A 42 27.27 9.81 3.07
CA ALA A 42 27.36 10.81 4.12
C ALA A 42 26.46 12.03 3.88
N SER A 43 26.15 12.35 2.62
CA SER A 43 25.21 13.42 2.24
C SER A 43 23.77 13.14 2.72
N LEU A 44 23.43 11.87 2.96
CA LEU A 44 22.12 11.44 3.46
C LEU A 44 22.03 11.49 5.00
N LYS A 45 23.12 11.80 5.70
CA LYS A 45 23.16 11.77 7.16
C LYS A 45 22.00 12.52 7.83
N PRO A 46 21.62 13.75 7.43
CA PRO A 46 20.48 14.43 8.02
C PRO A 46 19.16 13.65 7.93
N LEU A 47 18.90 13.00 6.78
CA LEU A 47 17.74 12.14 6.61
C LEU A 47 17.86 10.87 7.47
N MET A 48 19.02 10.22 7.48
CA MET A 48 19.23 8.98 8.23
C MET A 48 19.17 9.18 9.75
N ASP A 49 19.60 10.34 10.25
CA ASP A 49 19.45 10.71 11.66
C ASP A 49 17.96 10.80 12.05
N VAL A 50 17.14 11.44 11.19
CA VAL A 50 15.68 11.49 11.38
C VAL A 50 15.08 10.09 11.34
N LEU A 51 15.40 9.27 10.33
CA LEU A 51 14.85 7.92 10.22
C LEU A 51 15.22 7.05 11.43
N THR A 52 16.47 7.14 11.91
CA THR A 52 16.95 6.41 13.08
C THR A 52 16.18 6.80 14.34
N LYS A 53 15.90 8.09 14.55
CA LYS A 53 15.11 8.59 15.69
C LYS A 53 13.73 7.94 15.79
N TYR A 54 13.10 7.61 14.66
CA TYR A 54 11.76 7.03 14.59
C TYR A 54 11.74 5.51 14.36
N ASN A 55 12.90 4.84 14.49
CA ASN A 55 13.07 3.43 14.15
C ASN A 55 12.47 3.13 12.76
N ALA A 56 12.80 3.99 11.80
CA ALA A 56 12.19 4.05 10.50
C ALA A 56 13.14 3.65 9.38
N ASN A 57 12.56 3.10 8.32
CA ASN A 57 13.20 2.83 7.05
C ASN A 57 12.41 3.48 5.92
N ILE A 58 13.10 3.70 4.80
CA ILE A 58 12.55 4.40 3.64
C ILE A 58 12.60 3.48 2.42
N LYS A 59 11.55 3.50 1.59
CA LYS A 59 11.54 2.77 0.31
C LYS A 59 11.07 3.68 -0.81
N ASN A 60 11.71 3.57 -1.98
CA ASN A 60 11.25 4.28 -3.17
C ASN A 60 9.86 3.76 -3.59
N SER A 61 8.89 4.66 -3.74
CA SER A 61 7.51 4.28 -4.06
C SER A 61 7.39 3.65 -5.46
N GLY A 62 8.25 4.03 -6.41
CA GLY A 62 8.32 3.40 -7.74
C GLY A 62 8.69 1.92 -7.66
N MET A 63 9.69 1.59 -6.83
CA MET A 63 10.08 0.19 -6.58
C MET A 63 8.96 -0.59 -5.88
N SER A 64 8.24 0.03 -4.94
CA SER A 64 7.08 -0.63 -4.31
C SER A 64 5.99 -1.03 -5.31
N PHE A 65 5.81 -0.27 -6.40
CA PHE A 65 4.90 -0.68 -7.48
C PHE A 65 5.48 -1.78 -8.36
N ALA A 66 6.79 -1.75 -8.62
CA ALA A 66 7.48 -2.81 -9.35
C ALA A 66 7.42 -4.15 -8.60
N ASP A 67 7.42 -4.13 -7.26
CA ASP A 67 7.24 -5.31 -6.40
C ASP A 67 5.76 -5.74 -6.32
N PHE A 68 4.83 -4.79 -6.34
CA PHE A 68 3.39 -5.07 -6.26
C PHE A 68 2.88 -5.89 -7.45
N LEU A 69 3.30 -5.58 -8.68
CA LEU A 69 2.82 -6.30 -9.87
C LEU A 69 3.13 -7.82 -9.83
N PRO A 70 4.38 -8.27 -9.59
CA PRO A 70 4.68 -9.68 -9.43
C PRO A 70 4.03 -10.27 -8.18
N TYR A 71 4.07 -9.59 -7.02
CA TYR A 71 3.40 -10.05 -5.79
C TYR A 71 1.91 -10.34 -6.03
N PHE A 72 1.19 -9.42 -6.67
CA PHE A 72 -0.23 -9.59 -6.93
C PHE A 72 -0.49 -10.81 -7.81
N MET A 73 0.30 -10.99 -8.87
CA MET A 73 0.10 -12.08 -9.83
C MET A 73 0.55 -13.45 -9.29
N GLN A 74 1.61 -13.50 -8.49
CA GLN A 74 2.25 -14.74 -8.04
C GLN A 74 1.74 -15.21 -6.67
N GLU A 75 1.30 -14.30 -5.81
CA GLU A 75 0.90 -14.62 -4.44
C GLU A 75 -0.57 -14.29 -4.17
N GLU A 76 -0.97 -13.01 -4.30
CA GLU A 76 -2.31 -12.59 -3.87
C GLU A 76 -3.42 -13.17 -4.77
N MET A 77 -3.24 -13.18 -6.09
CA MET A 77 -4.25 -13.68 -7.03
C MET A 77 -4.50 -15.19 -6.85
N PRO A 78 -3.49 -16.07 -6.78
CA PRO A 78 -3.72 -17.48 -6.47
C PRO A 78 -4.46 -17.71 -5.15
N GLN A 79 -4.11 -16.97 -4.09
CA GLN A 79 -4.78 -17.10 -2.79
C GLN A 79 -6.26 -16.69 -2.87
N ARG A 80 -6.59 -15.63 -3.59
CA ARG A 80 -7.98 -15.19 -3.80
C ARG A 80 -8.79 -16.18 -4.62
N LEU A 81 -8.20 -16.74 -5.67
CA LEU A 81 -8.84 -17.80 -6.46
C LEU A 81 -9.11 -19.03 -5.59
N GLN A 82 -8.12 -19.46 -4.81
CA GLN A 82 -8.28 -20.56 -3.86
C GLN A 82 -9.41 -20.28 -2.84
N GLN A 83 -9.54 -19.04 -2.35
CA GLN A 83 -10.63 -18.66 -1.46
C GLN A 83 -12.00 -18.77 -2.14
N LEU A 84 -12.13 -18.33 -3.40
CA LEU A 84 -13.37 -18.45 -4.16
C LEU A 84 -13.75 -19.92 -4.39
N ASP A 85 -12.77 -20.77 -4.71
CA ASP A 85 -12.97 -22.21 -4.88
C ASP A 85 -13.43 -22.88 -3.58
N GLN A 86 -12.83 -22.52 -2.44
CA GLN A 86 -13.24 -23.00 -1.13
C GLN A 86 -14.69 -22.62 -0.80
N LEU A 87 -15.08 -21.38 -1.10
CA LEU A 87 -16.45 -20.91 -0.86
C LEU A 87 -17.46 -21.58 -1.81
N ALA A 88 -17.07 -21.84 -3.06
CA ALA A 88 -17.89 -22.61 -3.99
C ALA A 88 -18.04 -24.07 -3.54
N GLN A 89 -16.99 -24.68 -2.99
CA GLN A 89 -17.05 -26.03 -2.44
C GLN A 89 -17.93 -26.08 -1.18
N ALA A 90 -17.81 -25.10 -0.29
CA ALA A 90 -18.66 -24.99 0.89
C ALA A 90 -20.15 -24.93 0.53
N PHE A 91 -20.50 -24.22 -0.55
CA PHE A 91 -21.87 -24.21 -1.08
C PHE A 91 -22.32 -25.60 -1.56
N LYS A 92 -21.49 -26.32 -2.33
CA LYS A 92 -21.80 -27.68 -2.80
C LYS A 92 -21.98 -28.66 -1.64
N ASP A 93 -21.12 -28.58 -0.63
CA ASP A 93 -21.16 -29.43 0.55
C ASP A 93 -22.42 -29.18 1.41
N ALA A 94 -22.81 -27.91 1.54
CA ALA A 94 -24.06 -27.54 2.20
C ALA A 94 -25.27 -28.09 1.45
N ASN A 95 -25.28 -27.98 0.12
CA ASN A 95 -26.35 -28.52 -0.71
C ASN A 95 -26.44 -30.05 -0.62
N ALA A 96 -25.31 -30.76 -0.57
CA ALA A 96 -25.29 -32.22 -0.41
C ALA A 96 -25.82 -32.70 0.96
N LYS A 97 -25.91 -31.81 1.95
CA LYS A 97 -26.41 -32.07 3.30
C LYS A 97 -27.81 -31.50 3.54
N ASP A 98 -28.45 -30.94 2.50
CA ASP A 98 -29.70 -30.17 2.59
C ASP A 98 -29.64 -29.02 3.63
N ASP A 99 -28.44 -28.49 3.90
CA ASP A 99 -28.22 -27.37 4.83
C ASP A 99 -28.37 -26.03 4.10
N VAL A 100 -29.62 -25.59 3.98
CA VAL A 100 -29.98 -24.34 3.29
C VAL A 100 -29.32 -23.11 3.94
N ALA A 101 -29.18 -23.09 5.27
CA ALA A 101 -28.60 -21.95 5.98
C ALA A 101 -27.10 -21.79 5.67
N ALA A 102 -26.35 -22.90 5.72
CA ALA A 102 -24.94 -22.91 5.35
C ALA A 102 -24.75 -22.57 3.86
N GLY A 103 -25.65 -23.05 2.98
CA GLY A 103 -25.64 -22.72 1.56
C GLY A 103 -25.78 -21.21 1.31
N ILE A 104 -26.73 -20.56 1.98
CA ILE A 104 -26.91 -19.10 1.88
C ILE A 104 -25.67 -18.35 2.38
N ALA A 105 -25.10 -18.75 3.52
CA ALA A 105 -23.90 -18.13 4.08
C ALA A 105 -22.68 -18.25 3.13
N ALA A 106 -22.50 -19.42 2.51
CA ALA A 106 -21.45 -19.65 1.52
C ALA A 106 -21.62 -18.75 0.29
N MET A 107 -22.84 -18.62 -0.24
CA MET A 107 -23.13 -17.73 -1.39
C MET A 107 -22.85 -16.26 -1.08
N GLN A 108 -23.27 -15.77 0.09
CA GLN A 108 -23.00 -14.39 0.51
C GLN A 108 -21.50 -14.13 0.66
N SER A 109 -20.78 -15.08 1.25
CA SER A 109 -19.32 -15.00 1.39
C SER A 109 -18.62 -15.02 0.02
N TRP A 110 -19.07 -15.88 -0.90
CA TRP A 110 -18.54 -15.94 -2.26
C TRP A 110 -18.75 -14.62 -2.99
N LYS A 111 -19.96 -14.04 -2.93
CA LYS A 111 -20.27 -12.74 -3.53
C LYS A 111 -19.32 -11.66 -3.03
N LYS A 112 -19.13 -11.57 -1.71
CA LYS A 112 -18.21 -10.60 -1.10
C LYS A 112 -16.77 -10.82 -1.55
N ALA A 113 -16.28 -12.06 -1.53
CA ALA A 113 -14.91 -12.37 -1.95
C ALA A 113 -14.69 -12.05 -3.45
N ASN A 114 -15.71 -12.26 -4.28
CA ASN A 114 -15.68 -11.93 -5.71
C ASN A 114 -15.63 -10.41 -5.92
N GLU A 115 -16.46 -9.64 -5.21
CA GLU A 115 -16.40 -8.18 -5.23
C GLU A 115 -14.99 -7.68 -4.82
N GLU A 116 -14.43 -8.19 -3.73
CA GLU A 116 -13.06 -7.84 -3.31
C GLU A 116 -12.00 -8.21 -4.36
N MET A 117 -12.15 -9.36 -5.04
CA MET A 117 -11.26 -9.77 -6.13
C MET A 117 -11.33 -8.80 -7.31
N THR A 118 -12.54 -8.39 -7.72
CA THR A 118 -12.73 -7.43 -8.82
C THR A 118 -12.15 -6.05 -8.50
N GLU A 119 -12.30 -5.57 -7.27
CA GLU A 119 -11.70 -4.31 -6.81
C GLU A 119 -10.16 -4.38 -6.87
N ARG A 120 -9.57 -5.48 -6.39
CA ARG A 120 -8.11 -5.65 -6.39
C ARG A 120 -7.54 -5.80 -7.79
N MET A 121 -8.24 -6.51 -8.68
CA MET A 121 -7.87 -6.60 -10.09
C MET A 121 -7.92 -5.22 -10.77
N GLY A 122 -8.92 -4.40 -10.46
CA GLY A 122 -8.99 -3.02 -10.97
C GLY A 122 -7.81 -2.16 -10.52
N LEU A 123 -7.40 -2.29 -9.25
CA LEU A 123 -6.20 -1.63 -8.73
C LEU A 123 -4.93 -2.13 -9.44
N PHE A 124 -4.82 -3.42 -9.71
CA PHE A 124 -3.70 -3.99 -10.45
C PHE A 124 -3.60 -3.42 -11.87
N LEU A 125 -4.70 -3.45 -12.63
CA LEU A 125 -4.74 -2.92 -14.00
C LEU A 125 -4.41 -1.43 -14.05
N TRP A 126 -4.96 -0.65 -13.10
CA TRP A 126 -4.65 0.76 -12.99
C TRP A 126 -3.19 1.02 -12.64
N THR A 127 -2.62 0.26 -11.70
CA THR A 127 -1.22 0.38 -11.32
C THR A 127 -0.31 0.03 -12.50
N LYS A 128 -0.61 -1.07 -13.21
CA LYS A 128 0.12 -1.47 -14.41
C LYS A 128 0.08 -0.38 -15.48
N GLU A 129 -1.09 0.16 -15.81
CA GLU A 129 -1.19 1.24 -16.82
C GLU A 129 -0.45 2.50 -16.37
N THR A 130 -0.57 2.88 -15.09
CA THR A 130 0.08 4.07 -14.54
C THR A 130 1.59 3.95 -14.60
N MET A 131 2.14 2.79 -14.22
CA MET A 131 3.58 2.55 -14.22
C MET A 131 4.19 2.38 -15.61
N LEU A 132 3.39 2.17 -16.67
CA LEU A 132 3.91 2.10 -18.05
C LEU A 132 4.17 3.48 -18.68
N LYS A 133 3.75 4.57 -18.01
CA LYS A 133 3.87 5.93 -18.54
C LYS A 133 5.26 6.52 -18.24
N PRO A 134 6.04 6.98 -19.22
CA PRO A 134 7.39 7.53 -19.02
C PRO A 134 7.45 8.66 -17.98
N GLU A 135 6.50 9.60 -18.03
CA GLU A 135 6.39 10.72 -17.10
C GLU A 135 6.15 10.27 -15.65
N THR A 136 5.61 9.07 -15.48
CA THR A 136 5.30 8.48 -14.19
C THR A 136 6.56 7.91 -13.53
N HIS A 137 7.46 7.32 -14.30
CA HIS A 137 8.75 6.84 -13.78
C HIS A 137 9.57 7.97 -13.15
N ALA A 138 9.71 9.10 -13.83
CA ALA A 138 10.45 10.25 -13.32
C ALA A 138 9.81 10.81 -12.02
N LYS A 139 8.48 10.87 -11.98
CA LYS A 139 7.74 11.34 -10.80
C LYS A 139 7.90 10.42 -9.59
N TYR A 140 7.91 9.10 -9.79
CA TYR A 140 8.03 8.14 -8.69
C TYR A 140 9.48 7.82 -8.31
N ALA A 141 10.46 8.17 -9.15
CA ALA A 141 11.88 8.05 -8.82
C ALA A 141 12.29 8.92 -7.62
N THR A 142 11.60 10.04 -7.40
CA THR A 142 11.88 10.96 -6.28
C THR A 142 10.96 10.77 -5.08
N ARG A 143 9.94 9.91 -5.17
CA ARG A 143 8.94 9.70 -4.11
C ARG A 143 9.29 8.49 -3.27
N PHE A 144 9.20 8.66 -1.96
CA PHE A 144 9.53 7.63 -0.98
C PHE A 144 8.44 7.49 0.09
N THR A 145 8.23 6.26 0.54
CA THR A 145 7.35 5.93 1.67
C THR A 145 8.20 5.69 2.90
N ILE A 146 7.81 6.28 4.04
CA ILE A 146 8.47 6.05 5.33
C ILE A 146 7.72 4.97 6.10
N PHE A 147 8.43 3.90 6.44
CA PHE A 147 7.99 2.82 7.31
C PHE A 147 8.61 3.12 8.68
N ALA A 148 7.82 3.39 9.71
CA ALA A 148 8.30 3.83 11.01
C ALA A 148 7.86 2.89 12.13
N ASP A 149 8.28 3.15 13.37
CA ASP A 149 7.84 2.36 14.52
C ASP A 149 8.14 0.85 14.37
N GLY A 150 9.39 0.54 13.99
CA GLY A 150 9.82 -0.83 13.74
C GLY A 150 9.43 -1.36 12.36
N GLY A 151 9.42 -0.47 11.35
CA GLY A 151 9.16 -0.83 9.96
C GLY A 151 7.68 -0.98 9.59
N LYS A 152 6.77 -0.45 10.42
CA LYS A 152 5.34 -0.41 10.10
C LYS A 152 5.08 0.61 9.01
N GLU A 153 4.27 0.20 8.04
CA GLU A 153 3.86 1.09 6.94
C GLU A 153 2.91 2.21 7.41
N VAL A 154 2.03 1.88 8.36
CA VAL A 154 1.10 2.82 9.00
C VAL A 154 1.31 2.74 10.52
N TYR A 155 1.32 3.89 11.19
CA TYR A 155 1.68 4.03 12.60
C TYR A 155 0.83 5.10 13.29
N ASP A 156 1.03 5.28 14.59
CA ASP A 156 0.23 6.19 15.39
C ASP A 156 0.39 7.64 14.94
N LYS A 157 -0.69 8.41 15.10
CA LYS A 157 -0.73 9.81 14.69
C LYS A 157 0.38 10.64 15.32
N ALA A 158 0.68 10.40 16.59
CA ALA A 158 1.75 11.12 17.30
C ALA A 158 3.12 10.90 16.66
N ILE A 159 3.42 9.66 16.23
CA ILE A 159 4.66 9.33 15.51
C ILE A 159 4.66 10.04 14.15
N ALA A 160 3.53 10.01 13.43
CA ALA A 160 3.42 10.64 12.13
C ALA A 160 3.55 12.17 12.19
N ASP A 161 2.96 12.82 13.20
CA ASP A 161 3.06 14.27 13.39
C ASP A 161 4.51 14.70 13.70
N ALA A 162 5.20 13.98 14.59
CA ALA A 162 6.58 14.27 14.94
C ALA A 162 7.55 14.01 13.77
N LEU A 163 7.37 12.89 13.07
CA LEU A 163 8.14 12.54 11.89
C LEU A 163 7.94 13.55 10.74
N GLU A 164 6.71 13.98 10.50
CA GLU A 164 6.41 15.02 9.51
C GLU A 164 7.12 16.33 9.82
N ALA A 165 7.13 16.76 11.08
CA ALA A 165 7.80 17.98 11.51
C ALA A 165 9.32 17.92 11.27
N ASP A 166 9.98 16.83 11.67
CA ASP A 166 11.43 16.66 11.49
C ASP A 166 11.82 16.56 10.00
N LEU A 167 11.02 15.85 9.19
CA LEU A 167 11.24 15.78 7.74
C LEU A 167 11.00 17.12 7.04
N THR A 168 10.05 17.92 7.54
CA THR A 168 9.80 19.27 7.02
C THR A 168 10.97 20.20 7.29
N ALA A 169 11.69 20.04 8.42
CA ALA A 169 12.89 20.82 8.70
C ALA A 169 14.01 20.59 7.66
N LEU A 170 14.08 19.39 7.07
CA LEU A 170 15.03 19.06 5.99
C LEU A 170 14.69 19.72 4.65
N MET A 171 13.57 20.42 4.54
CA MET A 171 13.27 21.24 3.35
C MET A 171 14.17 22.48 3.26
N ALA A 172 14.67 22.99 4.40
CA ALA A 172 15.55 24.16 4.42
C ALA A 172 16.89 23.93 3.70
N SER A 173 17.38 22.68 3.66
CA SER A 173 18.58 22.31 2.91
C SER A 173 18.30 21.91 1.46
N GLY A 174 17.03 21.90 1.03
CA GLY A 174 16.61 21.43 -0.29
C GLY A 174 16.62 19.89 -0.45
N MET A 175 16.95 19.14 0.61
CA MET A 175 16.99 17.68 0.57
C MET A 175 15.60 17.07 0.37
N VAL A 176 14.65 17.51 1.20
CA VAL A 176 13.25 17.17 1.06
C VAL A 176 12.56 18.27 0.26
N THR A 177 11.85 17.91 -0.79
CA THR A 177 11.09 18.86 -1.62
C THR A 177 9.60 18.85 -1.27
N LYS A 178 9.12 17.78 -0.64
CA LYS A 178 7.73 17.65 -0.22
C LYS A 178 7.58 16.63 0.91
N VAL A 179 6.68 16.90 1.85
CA VAL A 179 6.19 15.93 2.83
C VAL A 179 4.69 15.76 2.64
N ASN A 180 4.21 14.53 2.71
CA ASN A 180 2.80 14.18 2.66
C ASN A 180 2.46 13.20 3.77
N LYS A 181 1.39 13.48 4.50
CA LYS A 181 0.84 12.60 5.52
C LYS A 181 -0.56 12.15 5.11
N PHE A 182 -0.82 10.85 5.18
CA PHE A 182 -2.08 10.22 4.81
C PHE A 182 -2.62 9.43 5.99
N ASP A 183 -3.90 9.57 6.29
CA ASP A 183 -4.57 8.65 7.20
C ASP A 183 -4.90 7.32 6.49
N SER A 184 -5.17 6.29 7.28
CA SER A 184 -5.53 4.97 6.79
C SER A 184 -7.00 4.83 6.42
N ASP A 185 -7.81 5.91 6.47
CA ASP A 185 -9.20 5.86 6.04
C ASP A 185 -9.23 5.60 4.54
N PRO A 186 -9.82 4.49 4.12
CA PRO A 186 -9.89 4.16 2.70
C PRO A 186 -10.71 5.18 1.88
N ALA A 187 -11.61 5.93 2.52
CA ALA A 187 -12.38 6.98 1.88
C ALA A 187 -11.49 8.14 1.39
N HIS A 188 -10.35 8.37 2.06
CA HIS A 188 -9.40 9.43 1.72
C HIS A 188 -8.31 8.96 0.74
N ASN A 189 -8.20 7.66 0.47
CA ASN A 189 -7.19 7.13 -0.44
C ASN A 189 -7.74 6.99 -1.88
N PRO A 190 -6.93 7.29 -2.92
CA PRO A 190 -7.42 7.24 -4.29
C PRO A 190 -7.86 5.83 -4.69
N GLN A 191 -8.95 5.76 -5.44
CA GLN A 191 -9.56 4.54 -5.93
C GLN A 191 -9.26 4.34 -7.42
N ALA A 192 -9.25 3.09 -7.87
CA ALA A 192 -9.15 2.80 -9.30
C ALA A 192 -10.26 3.54 -10.07
N PRO A 193 -9.91 4.27 -11.16
CA PRO A 193 -10.88 4.90 -12.03
C PRO A 193 -11.91 3.90 -12.54
N ASN A 194 -13.14 4.36 -12.84
CA ASN A 194 -14.25 3.49 -13.24
C ASN A 194 -13.93 2.58 -14.43
N LYS A 195 -13.07 3.01 -15.37
CA LYS A 195 -12.65 2.19 -16.53
C LYS A 195 -11.91 0.90 -16.16
N PHE A 196 -11.40 0.79 -14.92
CA PHE A 196 -10.74 -0.41 -14.41
C PHE A 196 -11.62 -1.21 -13.43
N ARG A 197 -12.83 -0.74 -13.14
CA ARG A 197 -13.77 -1.51 -12.33
C ARG A 197 -14.36 -2.59 -13.23
N LEU A 198 -14.15 -3.85 -12.86
CA LEU A 198 -14.78 -4.98 -13.52
C LEU A 198 -16.23 -5.03 -13.03
N SER A 199 -17.19 -4.81 -13.95
CA SER A 199 -18.63 -4.84 -13.70
C SER A 199 -19.18 -6.25 -13.64
#